data_AF-A0A2S2E586-F1
#
_entry.id   AF-A0A2S2E586-F1
#
_cell.length_a   1.000
_cell.length_b   1.000
_cell.length_c   1.000
_cell.angle_alpha   90.00
_cell.angle_beta   90.00
_cell.angle_gamma   90.00
#
_symmetry.space_group_name_H-M   'P 1'
#
loop_
_entity.id
_entity.type
_entity.pdbx_description
1 polymer ?
#
loop_
_entity_poly.entity_id
_entity_poly.type
_entity_poly.pdbx_seq_one_letter_code
_entity_poly.pdbx_strand_id
1 'polypeptide(L)'
;MGKKWVFEELVKDDKDSVGLIAYALYKREKHVLASGLREDGHDEDEIQAQTATFHDQAVSSDRINSYREQATTYLNRIINEVEENKEKEHKEQLEKLNKTHKRELTKERQKLIKQMKDFQSANQTFQQRLIHWLFSGIPAMFSSILLTCLVLGASMMMVSESKRQEIFVSVVSQYFAVDESEVKNTSKSED
;
A
#
# COMPACT_ATOMS: atom_id res chain seq x y z
N MET A 1 -68.19 20.42 -11.74
CA MET A 1 -66.92 19.67 -11.59
C MET A 1 -65.82 20.68 -11.32
N GLY A 2 -65.04 20.51 -10.25
CA GLY A 2 -63.94 21.42 -9.92
C GLY A 2 -62.77 21.22 -10.89
N LYS A 3 -62.01 22.30 -11.15
CA LYS A 3 -60.78 22.26 -11.93
C LYS A 3 -59.78 21.33 -11.22
N LYS A 4 -59.35 20.25 -11.89
CA LYS A 4 -58.33 19.35 -11.36
C LYS A 4 -56.96 20.00 -11.50
N TRP A 5 -56.15 19.94 -10.44
CA TRP A 5 -54.80 20.49 -10.45
C TRP A 5 -53.78 19.38 -10.67
N VAL A 6 -52.99 19.46 -11.75
CA VAL A 6 -51.92 18.49 -12.03
C VAL A 6 -50.94 18.33 -10.87
N PHE A 7 -50.71 19.39 -10.10
CA PHE A 7 -49.85 19.33 -8.92
C PHE A 7 -50.42 18.38 -7.86
N GLU A 8 -51.72 18.46 -7.55
CA GLU A 8 -52.37 17.61 -6.55
C GLU A 8 -52.44 16.14 -6.99
N GLU A 9 -52.48 15.89 -8.30
CA GLU A 9 -52.43 14.53 -8.86
C GLU A 9 -51.01 13.95 -8.86
N LEU A 10 -49.98 14.79 -8.99
CA LEU A 10 -48.58 14.36 -9.06
C LEU A 10 -47.87 14.36 -7.71
N VAL A 11 -48.20 15.27 -6.79
CA VAL A 11 -47.46 15.50 -5.55
C VAL A 11 -48.35 15.15 -4.35
N LYS A 12 -47.96 14.10 -3.62
CA LYS A 12 -48.76 13.61 -2.49
C LYS A 12 -48.47 14.35 -1.18
N ASP A 13 -47.24 14.86 -1.03
CA ASP A 13 -46.73 15.55 0.15
C ASP A 13 -45.56 16.45 -0.24
N ASP A 14 -45.21 17.42 0.60
CA ASP A 14 -44.09 18.34 0.40
C ASP A 14 -42.73 17.61 0.34
N LYS A 15 -42.67 16.38 0.86
CA LYS A 15 -41.48 15.49 0.82
C LYS A 15 -41.51 14.47 -0.32
N ASP A 16 -42.51 14.51 -1.19
CA ASP A 16 -42.61 13.61 -2.35
C ASP A 16 -41.66 14.08 -3.47
N SER A 17 -40.36 13.77 -3.31
CA SER A 17 -39.33 14.12 -4.30
C SER A 17 -39.68 13.61 -5.70
N VAL A 18 -40.26 12.41 -5.81
CA VAL A 18 -40.69 11.84 -7.09
C VAL A 18 -41.81 12.68 -7.69
N GLY A 19 -42.82 13.04 -6.90
CA GLY A 19 -43.91 13.91 -7.33
C GLY A 19 -43.42 15.29 -7.77
N LEU A 20 -42.52 15.90 -7.01
CA LEU A 20 -41.94 17.21 -7.33
C LEU A 20 -41.15 17.18 -8.64
N ILE A 21 -40.32 16.14 -8.85
CA ILE A 21 -39.60 15.94 -10.11
C ILE A 21 -40.60 15.68 -11.25
N ALA A 22 -41.63 14.85 -11.03
CA ALA A 22 -42.66 14.57 -12.02
C ALA A 22 -43.41 15.84 -12.44
N TYR A 23 -43.72 16.72 -11.49
CA TYR A 23 -44.33 18.02 -11.78
C TYR A 23 -43.41 18.93 -12.61
N ALA A 24 -42.10 18.93 -12.30
CA ALA A 24 -41.12 19.65 -13.11
C ALA A 24 -41.03 19.10 -14.54
N LEU A 25 -41.09 17.77 -14.73
CA LEU A 25 -41.12 17.13 -16.05
C LEU A 25 -42.38 17.52 -16.84
N TYR A 26 -43.56 17.50 -16.20
CA TYR A 26 -44.80 18.00 -16.80
C TYR A 26 -44.67 19.46 -17.25
N LYS A 27 -44.17 20.34 -16.36
CA LYS A 27 -43.98 21.77 -16.67
C LYS A 27 -43.02 21.99 -17.82
N ARG A 28 -41.94 21.21 -17.87
CA ARG A 28 -40.97 21.24 -18.98
C ARG A 28 -41.65 20.87 -20.29
N GLU A 29 -42.40 19.77 -20.36
CA GLU A 29 -43.08 19.37 -21.60
C GLU A 29 -44.12 20.40 -22.05
N LYS A 30 -44.92 20.92 -21.12
CA LYS A 30 -45.88 22.00 -21.42
C LYS A 30 -45.16 23.23 -21.98
N HIS A 31 -44.01 23.58 -21.42
CA HIS A 31 -43.20 24.70 -21.91
C HIS A 31 -42.61 24.41 -23.29
N VAL A 32 -42.06 23.22 -23.52
CA VAL A 32 -41.52 22.81 -24.83
C VAL A 32 -42.60 22.86 -25.90
N LEU A 33 -43.81 22.40 -25.62
CA LEU A 33 -44.95 22.51 -26.52
C LEU A 33 -45.26 23.97 -26.86
N ALA A 34 -45.38 24.83 -25.83
CA ALA A 34 -45.68 26.24 -26.02
C ALA A 34 -44.58 26.98 -26.81
N SER A 35 -43.31 26.68 -26.51
CA SER A 35 -42.17 27.28 -27.19
C SER A 35 -42.08 26.83 -28.64
N GLY A 36 -42.30 25.54 -28.93
CA GLY A 36 -42.34 25.02 -30.29
C GLY A 36 -43.43 25.67 -31.13
N LEU A 37 -44.66 25.77 -30.61
CA LEU A 37 -45.76 26.45 -31.32
C LEU A 37 -45.47 27.94 -31.58
N ARG A 38 -44.79 28.60 -30.64
CA ARG A 38 -44.36 30.00 -30.84
C ARG A 38 -43.28 30.13 -31.91
N GLU A 39 -42.33 29.20 -31.95
CA GLU A 39 -41.30 29.13 -33.00
C GLU A 39 -41.90 28.85 -34.38
N ASP A 40 -42.97 28.04 -34.44
CA ASP A 40 -43.73 27.73 -35.64
C ASP A 40 -44.65 28.89 -36.11
N GLY A 41 -44.73 29.98 -35.35
CA GLY A 41 -45.45 31.19 -35.72
C GLY A 41 -46.95 31.17 -35.40
N HIS A 42 -47.41 30.26 -34.54
CA HIS A 42 -48.79 30.27 -34.05
C HIS A 42 -49.06 31.50 -33.17
N ASP A 43 -50.32 31.95 -33.18
CA ASP A 43 -50.77 33.06 -32.32
C ASP A 43 -50.91 32.63 -30.85
N GLU A 44 -50.80 33.57 -29.92
CA GLU A 44 -50.86 33.30 -28.48
C GLU A 44 -52.21 32.68 -28.05
N ASP A 45 -53.32 33.02 -28.70
CA ASP A 45 -54.62 32.42 -28.40
C ASP A 45 -54.64 30.93 -28.77
N GLU A 46 -54.01 30.57 -29.89
CA GLU A 46 -53.88 29.17 -30.33
C GLU A 46 -52.94 28.38 -29.41
N ILE A 47 -51.80 28.97 -29.03
CA ILE A 47 -50.86 28.39 -28.07
C ILE A 47 -51.57 28.14 -26.73
N GLN A 48 -52.38 29.07 -26.25
CA GLN A 48 -53.13 28.90 -25.01
C GLN A 48 -54.16 27.76 -25.12
N ALA A 49 -54.87 27.65 -26.25
CA ALA A 49 -55.82 26.56 -26.49
C ALA A 49 -55.13 25.19 -26.53
N GLN A 50 -54.00 25.08 -27.24
CA GLN A 50 -53.24 23.83 -27.33
C GLN A 50 -52.63 23.44 -25.99
N THR A 51 -52.07 24.39 -25.24
CA THR A 51 -51.49 24.11 -23.92
C THR A 51 -52.54 23.81 -22.84
N ALA A 52 -53.78 24.29 -23.01
CA ALA A 52 -54.94 23.88 -22.21
C ALA A 52 -55.36 22.45 -22.56
N THR A 53 -55.44 22.11 -23.84
CA THR A 53 -55.73 20.74 -24.31
C THR A 53 -54.68 19.75 -23.78
N PHE A 54 -53.41 20.13 -23.81
CA PHE A 54 -52.33 19.34 -23.21
C PHE A 54 -52.53 19.11 -21.71
N HIS A 55 -52.96 20.13 -20.97
CA HIS A 55 -53.24 20.00 -19.53
C HIS A 55 -54.39 19.02 -19.29
N ASP A 56 -55.49 19.15 -20.02
CA ASP A 56 -56.65 18.28 -19.86
C ASP A 56 -56.29 16.83 -20.18
N GLN A 57 -55.55 16.60 -21.27
CA GLN A 57 -55.01 15.28 -21.62
C GLN A 57 -54.09 14.74 -20.55
N ALA A 58 -53.20 15.56 -19.99
CA ALA A 58 -52.28 15.12 -18.94
C ALA A 58 -53.01 14.66 -17.69
N VAL A 59 -54.14 15.29 -17.33
CA VAL A 59 -54.95 14.95 -16.14
C VAL A 59 -55.92 13.81 -16.41
N SER A 60 -56.40 13.64 -17.65
CA SER A 60 -57.40 12.64 -18.01
C SER A 60 -56.83 11.27 -18.38
N SER A 61 -55.52 11.19 -18.64
CA SER A 61 -54.85 9.98 -19.12
C SER A 61 -53.87 9.42 -18.09
N ASP A 62 -53.37 8.20 -18.35
CA ASP A 62 -52.31 7.56 -17.56
C ASP A 62 -50.95 8.28 -17.61
N ARG A 63 -50.86 9.46 -18.27
CA ARG A 63 -49.64 10.28 -18.34
C ARG A 63 -49.14 10.72 -16.97
N ILE A 64 -50.01 10.90 -15.99
CA ILE A 64 -49.64 11.17 -14.59
C ILE A 64 -48.66 10.08 -14.08
N ASN A 65 -49.00 8.81 -14.33
CA ASN A 65 -48.17 7.68 -13.91
C ASN A 65 -46.84 7.65 -14.68
N SER A 66 -46.88 7.93 -15.98
CA SER A 66 -45.66 8.03 -16.80
C SER A 66 -44.69 9.10 -16.28
N TYR A 67 -45.18 10.28 -15.87
CA TYR A 67 -44.31 11.31 -15.29
C TYR A 67 -43.67 10.86 -13.99
N ARG A 68 -44.42 10.14 -13.14
CA ARG A 68 -43.87 9.57 -11.90
C ARG A 68 -42.84 8.48 -12.17
N GLU A 69 -43.06 7.64 -13.18
CA GLU A 69 -42.10 6.61 -13.59
C GLU A 69 -40.80 7.21 -14.15
N GLN A 70 -40.92 8.23 -15.00
CA GLN A 70 -39.77 8.97 -15.51
C GLN A 70 -39.00 9.67 -14.39
N ALA A 71 -39.71 10.31 -13.45
CA ALA A 71 -39.10 10.94 -12.29
C ALA A 71 -38.36 9.93 -11.41
N THR A 72 -38.94 8.75 -11.20
CA THR A 72 -38.32 7.65 -10.43
C THR A 72 -37.04 7.17 -11.11
N THR A 73 -37.11 6.94 -12.42
CA THR A 73 -35.94 6.54 -13.23
C THR A 73 -34.83 7.58 -13.16
N TYR A 74 -35.19 8.86 -13.30
CA TYR A 74 -34.24 9.97 -13.23
C TYR A 74 -33.56 10.07 -11.85
N LEU A 75 -34.34 9.94 -10.78
CA LEU A 75 -33.82 9.97 -9.41
C LEU A 75 -32.88 8.79 -9.13
N ASN A 76 -33.28 7.58 -9.54
CA ASN A 76 -32.45 6.37 -9.40
C ASN A 76 -31.13 6.51 -10.16
N ARG A 77 -31.16 7.10 -11.36
CA ARG A 77 -29.95 7.36 -12.14
C ARG A 77 -28.98 8.29 -11.38
N ILE A 78 -29.49 9.37 -10.79
CA ILE A 78 -28.66 10.30 -10.00
C ILE A 78 -28.07 9.59 -8.78
N ILE A 79 -28.88 8.80 -8.06
CA ILE A 79 -28.41 8.07 -6.87
C ILE A 79 -27.29 7.12 -7.25
N ASN A 80 -27.48 6.31 -8.31
CA ASN A 80 -26.47 5.37 -8.78
C ASN A 80 -25.19 6.10 -9.22
N GLU A 81 -25.31 7.22 -9.94
CA GLU A 81 -24.16 8.01 -10.35
C GLU A 81 -23.39 8.60 -9.15
N VAL A 82 -24.10 9.03 -8.10
CA VAL A 82 -23.48 9.50 -6.86
C VAL A 82 -22.76 8.36 -6.13
N GLU A 83 -23.39 7.19 -6.04
CA GLU A 83 -22.79 6.00 -5.42
C GLU A 83 -21.53 5.56 -6.16
N GLU A 84 -21.58 5.42 -7.48
CA GLU A 84 -20.44 5.05 -8.32
C GLU A 84 -19.29 6.05 -8.18
N ASN A 85 -19.60 7.35 -8.18
CA ASN A 85 -18.59 8.39 -7.99
C ASN A 85 -17.96 8.33 -6.59
N LYS A 86 -18.75 8.04 -5.55
CA LYS A 86 -18.25 7.91 -4.18
C LYS A 86 -17.37 6.68 -4.01
N GLU A 87 -17.75 5.54 -4.61
CA GLU A 87 -16.91 4.34 -4.60
C GLU A 87 -15.57 4.58 -5.30
N LYS A 88 -15.60 5.24 -6.45
CA LYS A 88 -14.39 5.58 -7.20
C LYS A 88 -13.50 6.53 -6.40
N GLU A 89 -14.06 7.60 -5.84
CA GLU A 89 -13.34 8.55 -5.00
C GLU A 89 -12.68 7.85 -3.79
N HIS A 90 -13.42 6.95 -3.14
CA HIS A 90 -12.91 6.19 -1.99
C HIS A 90 -11.77 5.23 -2.38
N LYS A 91 -11.90 4.50 -3.49
CA LYS A 91 -10.84 3.61 -4.01
C LYS A 91 -9.58 4.41 -4.34
N GLU A 92 -9.71 5.56 -5.01
CA GLU A 92 -8.58 6.43 -5.34
C GLU A 92 -7.89 6.96 -4.07
N GLN A 93 -8.65 7.33 -3.04
CA GLN A 93 -8.10 7.77 -1.76
C GLN A 93 -7.34 6.65 -1.04
N LEU A 94 -7.90 5.43 -1.00
CA LEU A 94 -7.24 4.26 -0.42
C LEU A 94 -5.94 3.91 -1.16
N GLU A 95 -5.94 3.94 -2.48
CA GLU A 95 -4.74 3.69 -3.28
C GLU A 95 -3.66 4.74 -3.03
N LYS A 96 -4.03 6.02 -2.99
CA LYS A 96 -3.10 7.11 -2.67
C LYS A 96 -2.53 6.95 -1.28
N LEU A 97 -3.37 6.65 -0.28
CA LEU A 97 -2.95 6.44 1.10
C LEU A 97 -1.98 5.25 1.20
N ASN A 98 -2.35 4.11 0.62
CA ASN A 98 -1.50 2.91 0.59
C ASN A 98 -0.16 3.16 -0.11
N LYS A 99 -0.16 3.90 -1.21
CA LYS A 99 1.07 4.26 -1.95
C LYS A 99 1.97 5.17 -1.13
N THR A 100 1.40 6.16 -0.44
CA THR A 100 2.14 7.07 0.45
C THR A 100 2.71 6.30 1.64
N HIS A 101 1.90 5.49 2.30
CA HIS A 101 2.34 4.69 3.45
C HIS A 101 3.44 3.69 3.08
N LYS A 102 3.31 2.99 1.94
CA LYS A 102 4.38 2.12 1.42
C LYS A 102 5.66 2.90 1.12
N ARG A 103 5.56 4.10 0.56
CA ARG A 103 6.72 4.97 0.28
C ARG A 103 7.39 5.46 1.57
N GLU A 104 6.61 5.77 2.60
CA GLU A 104 7.13 6.17 3.91
C GLU A 104 7.84 5.00 4.58
N LEU A 105 7.21 3.82 4.61
CA LEU A 105 7.83 2.60 5.16
C LEU A 105 9.12 2.22 4.43
N THR A 106 9.17 2.33 3.09
CA THR A 106 10.40 2.04 2.35
C THR A 106 11.49 3.08 2.61
N LYS A 107 11.14 4.37 2.74
CA LYS A 107 12.09 5.42 3.12
C LYS A 107 12.65 5.19 4.52
N GLU A 108 11.80 4.91 5.51
CA GLU A 108 12.24 4.62 6.88
C GLU A 108 13.10 3.35 6.94
N ARG A 109 12.72 2.30 6.21
CA ARG A 109 13.54 1.09 6.09
C ARG A 109 14.92 1.38 5.47
N GLN A 110 14.97 2.19 4.41
CA GLN A 110 16.23 2.58 3.78
C GLN A 110 17.10 3.42 4.73
N LYS A 111 16.51 4.34 5.50
CA LYS A 111 17.23 5.10 6.53
C LYS A 111 17.80 4.19 7.62
N LEU A 112 17.01 3.25 8.13
CA LEU A 112 17.47 2.28 9.13
C LEU A 112 18.62 1.42 8.61
N ILE A 113 18.51 0.88 7.39
CA ILE A 113 19.59 0.09 6.78
C ILE A 113 20.86 0.94 6.61
N LYS A 114 20.72 2.20 6.18
CA LYS A 114 21.85 3.12 6.06
C LYS A 114 22.49 3.39 7.42
N GLN A 115 21.70 3.70 8.45
CA GLN A 115 22.18 3.90 9.82
C GLN A 115 22.88 2.65 10.38
N MET A 116 22.35 1.45 10.14
CA MET A 116 23.00 0.20 10.52
C MET A 116 24.33 0.01 9.81
N LYS A 117 24.41 0.29 8.50
CA LYS A 117 25.66 0.20 7.72
C LYS A 117 26.70 1.22 8.19
N ASP A 118 26.26 2.45 8.47
CA ASP A 118 27.12 3.51 8.98
C ASP A 118 27.63 3.15 10.39
N PHE A 119 26.77 2.63 11.28
CA PHE A 119 27.17 2.13 12.60
C PHE A 119 28.14 0.94 12.51
N GLN A 120 27.86 -0.04 11.63
CA GLN A 120 28.72 -1.20 11.42
C GLN A 120 30.08 -0.81 10.85
N SER A 121 30.14 0.16 9.93
CA SER A 121 31.40 0.62 9.33
C SER A 121 32.20 1.52 10.27
N ALA A 122 31.54 2.34 11.09
CA ALA A 122 32.17 3.13 12.14
C ALA A 122 32.69 2.25 13.29
N ASN A 123 31.93 1.21 13.65
CA ASN A 123 32.29 0.23 14.69
C ASN A 123 32.98 -1.01 14.13
N GLN A 124 33.49 -0.95 12.89
CA GLN A 124 34.28 -2.01 12.29
C GLN A 124 35.61 -2.07 13.05
N THR A 125 35.63 -2.90 14.08
CA THR A 125 36.74 -3.03 15.01
C THR A 125 38.03 -3.35 14.26
N PHE A 126 39.13 -2.75 14.70
CA PHE A 126 40.48 -3.00 14.17
C PHE A 126 40.76 -4.51 14.00
N GLN A 127 40.21 -5.35 14.87
CA GLN A 127 40.27 -6.81 14.80
C GLN A 127 39.66 -7.39 13.51
N GLN A 128 38.51 -6.88 13.04
CA GLN A 128 37.90 -7.37 11.79
C GLN A 128 38.70 -6.94 10.56
N ARG A 129 39.29 -5.73 10.59
CA ARG A 129 40.20 -5.27 9.55
C ARG A 129 41.48 -6.08 9.51
N LEU A 130 42.02 -6.44 10.69
CA LEU A 130 43.14 -7.37 10.82
C LEU A 130 42.81 -8.75 10.25
N ILE A 131 41.70 -9.37 10.65
CA ILE A 131 41.30 -10.69 10.13
C ILE A 131 41.15 -10.64 8.60
N HIS A 132 40.46 -9.63 8.07
CA HIS A 132 40.28 -9.50 6.62
C HIS A 132 41.63 -9.31 5.90
N TRP A 133 42.53 -8.47 6.44
CA TRP A 133 43.87 -8.25 5.91
C TRP A 133 44.75 -9.52 5.98
N LEU A 134 44.69 -10.26 7.07
CA LEU A 134 45.43 -11.51 7.27
C LEU A 134 45.05 -12.55 6.22
N PHE A 135 43.77 -12.67 5.88
CA PHE A 135 43.30 -13.59 4.84
C PHE A 135 43.51 -13.06 3.41
N SER A 136 43.55 -11.74 3.18
CA SER A 136 43.72 -11.17 1.84
C SER A 136 45.18 -10.96 1.42
N GLY A 137 46.14 -10.94 2.36
CA GLY A 137 47.49 -10.44 2.12
C GLY A 137 48.60 -11.48 1.96
N ILE A 138 48.61 -12.57 2.73
CA ILE A 138 49.74 -13.53 2.71
C ILE A 138 49.27 -14.98 2.90
N PRO A 139 48.72 -15.62 1.85
CA PRO A 139 48.30 -17.03 1.92
C PRO A 139 49.43 -17.98 2.32
N ALA A 140 50.68 -17.65 1.98
CA ALA A 140 51.85 -18.51 2.16
C ALA A 140 52.35 -18.63 3.62
N MET A 141 52.15 -17.60 4.46
CA MET A 141 52.53 -17.66 5.88
C MET A 141 51.46 -18.37 6.71
N PHE A 142 50.19 -18.19 6.37
CA PHE A 142 49.10 -18.88 7.03
C PHE A 142 49.04 -20.36 6.68
N SER A 143 49.36 -20.75 5.44
CA SER A 143 49.45 -22.16 5.07
C SER A 143 50.55 -22.87 5.85
N SER A 144 51.71 -22.24 6.06
CA SER A 144 52.80 -22.85 6.83
C SER A 144 52.44 -22.96 8.31
N ILE A 145 51.90 -21.91 8.94
CA ILE A 145 51.46 -21.96 10.34
C ILE A 145 50.35 -23.00 10.53
N LEU A 146 49.35 -23.03 9.63
CA LEU A 146 48.25 -23.98 9.71
C LEU A 146 48.73 -25.42 9.44
N LEU A 147 49.66 -25.62 8.51
CA LEU A 147 50.28 -26.92 8.26
C LEU A 147 51.11 -27.37 9.45
N THR A 148 51.88 -26.47 10.07
CA THR A 148 52.64 -26.77 11.29
C THR A 148 51.71 -27.12 12.45
N CYS A 149 50.62 -26.38 12.66
CA CYS A 149 49.61 -26.71 13.65
C CYS A 149 48.94 -28.06 13.38
N LEU A 150 48.65 -28.38 12.11
CA LEU A 150 48.02 -29.63 11.71
C LEU A 150 48.98 -30.82 11.88
N VAL A 151 50.24 -30.67 11.48
CA VAL A 151 51.28 -31.68 11.66
C VAL A 151 51.54 -31.91 13.16
N LEU A 152 51.72 -30.85 13.95
CA LEU A 152 51.90 -30.96 15.40
C LEU A 152 50.66 -31.57 16.08
N GLY A 153 49.46 -31.18 15.68
CA GLY A 153 48.20 -31.74 16.19
C GLY A 153 48.06 -33.24 15.88
N ALA A 154 48.35 -33.64 14.63
CA ALA A 154 48.34 -35.04 14.21
C ALA A 154 49.44 -35.85 14.93
N SER A 155 50.64 -35.29 15.09
CA SER A 155 51.72 -35.91 15.85
C SER A 155 51.36 -36.10 17.32
N MET A 156 50.70 -35.11 17.95
CA MET A 156 50.21 -35.28 19.31
C MET A 156 49.17 -36.40 19.40
N MET A 157 48.21 -36.48 18.46
CA MET A 157 47.18 -37.53 18.52
C MET A 157 47.73 -38.95 18.38
N MET A 158 48.83 -39.16 17.64
CA MET A 158 49.43 -40.49 17.46
C MET A 158 50.45 -40.90 18.54
N VAL A 159 50.89 -39.98 19.40
CA VAL A 159 51.92 -40.23 20.42
C VAL A 159 51.30 -40.42 21.81
N SER A 160 51.87 -41.30 22.65
CA SER A 160 51.42 -41.55 24.02
C SER A 160 51.66 -40.35 24.95
N GLU A 161 50.81 -40.17 25.97
CA GLU A 161 50.73 -38.93 26.77
C GLU A 161 52.08 -38.44 27.34
N SER A 162 52.92 -39.35 27.84
CA SER A 162 54.26 -39.02 28.35
C SER A 162 55.21 -38.37 27.34
N LYS A 163 55.10 -38.70 26.05
CA LYS A 163 55.95 -38.13 24.98
C LYS A 163 55.39 -36.83 24.40
N ARG A 164 54.10 -36.54 24.61
CA ARG A 164 53.46 -35.29 24.13
C ARG A 164 54.03 -34.06 24.83
N GLN A 165 54.27 -34.16 26.14
CA GLN A 165 54.82 -33.07 26.94
C GLN A 165 56.26 -32.76 26.55
N GLU A 166 57.09 -33.78 26.28
CA GLU A 166 58.48 -33.60 25.88
C GLU A 166 58.62 -32.91 24.51
N ILE A 167 57.78 -33.30 23.55
CA ILE A 167 57.72 -32.65 22.22
C ILE A 167 57.21 -31.21 22.33
N PHE A 168 56.23 -30.95 23.20
CA PHE A 168 55.71 -29.59 23.40
C PHE A 168 56.78 -28.67 23.99
N VAL A 169 57.49 -29.13 25.01
CA VAL A 169 58.59 -28.39 25.64
C VAL A 169 59.70 -28.09 24.62
N SER A 170 60.11 -29.07 23.81
CA SER A 170 61.18 -28.88 22.82
C SER A 170 60.78 -27.93 21.68
N VAL A 171 59.51 -27.94 21.26
CA VAL A 171 59.02 -27.04 20.21
C VAL A 171 58.91 -25.60 20.73
N VAL A 172 58.44 -25.42 21.97
CA VAL A 172 58.33 -24.10 22.59
C VAL A 172 59.71 -23.51 22.85
N SER A 173 60.66 -24.28 23.37
CA SER A 173 62.03 -23.82 23.62
C SER A 173 62.73 -23.39 22.32
N GLN A 174 62.57 -24.16 21.24
CA GLN A 174 63.24 -23.89 19.97
C GLN A 174 62.65 -22.69 19.21
N TYR A 175 61.34 -22.45 19.28
CA TYR A 175 60.69 -21.34 18.56
C TYR A 175 60.59 -20.05 19.38
N PHE A 176 60.42 -20.13 20.69
CA PHE A 176 60.32 -18.96 21.56
C PHE A 176 61.63 -18.61 22.29
N ALA A 177 62.70 -19.39 22.05
CA ALA A 177 64.01 -19.23 22.68
C ALA A 177 63.93 -19.19 24.23
N VAL A 178 63.01 -19.98 24.80
CA VAL A 178 62.81 -20.11 26.24
C VAL A 178 63.60 -21.31 26.75
N ASP A 179 64.26 -21.18 27.90
CA ASP A 179 65.12 -22.21 28.47
C ASP A 179 64.31 -23.47 28.88
N GLU A 180 64.80 -24.66 28.53
CA GLU A 180 64.08 -25.94 28.65
C GLU A 180 63.70 -26.28 30.10
N SER A 181 64.43 -25.71 31.06
CA SER A 181 64.24 -25.92 32.49
C SER A 181 63.04 -25.16 33.08
N GLU A 182 62.62 -24.04 32.46
CA GLU A 182 61.48 -23.25 32.96
C GLU A 182 60.14 -23.86 32.54
N VAL A 183 60.04 -24.41 31.33
CA VAL A 183 58.78 -24.98 30.79
C VAL A 183 58.43 -26.32 31.45
N LYS A 184 59.43 -27.07 31.91
CA LYS A 184 59.21 -28.36 32.61
C LYS A 184 58.66 -28.21 34.02
N ASN A 185 58.84 -27.04 34.65
CA ASN A 185 58.33 -26.74 35.99
C ASN A 185 56.87 -26.31 35.99
N THR A 186 56.38 -25.68 34.92
CA THR A 186 54.97 -25.26 34.81
C THR A 186 54.04 -26.44 34.54
N SER A 187 54.44 -27.41 33.70
CA SER A 187 53.63 -28.59 33.38
C SER A 187 53.49 -29.60 34.53
N LYS A 188 54.29 -29.46 35.60
CA LYS A 188 54.30 -30.34 36.78
C LYS A 188 53.47 -29.80 37.94
N SER A 189 52.88 -28.61 37.78
CA SER A 189 52.11 -27.92 38.82
C SER A 189 50.58 -28.03 38.65
N GLU A 190 50.11 -28.75 37.63
CA GLU A 190 48.68 -28.97 37.34
C GLU A 190 48.21 -30.42 37.55
N ASP A 191 49.01 -31.27 38.20
CA ASP A 191 48.58 -32.58 38.73
C ASP A 191 48.54 -32.58 40.27
#